data_AF-A0A7M3X9Q2-F1
#
_entry.id   AF-A0A7M3X9Q2-F1
#
_cell.length_a   1.000
_cell.length_b   1.000
_cell.length_c   1.000
_cell.angle_alpha   90.00
_cell.angle_beta   90.00
_cell.angle_gamma   90.00
#
_symmetry.space_group_name_H-M   'P 1'
#
loop_
_entity.id
_entity.type
_entity.pdbx_description
1 polymer ?
#
loop_
_entity_poly.entity_id
_entity_poly.type
_entity_poly.pdbx_seq_one_letter_code
_entity_poly.pdbx_strand_id
1 'polypeptide(L)' 'EACSQLLLPGARLACYCPVSSQLERSWEACEAAGLTVEWAGELMEREWGRASKGGMRPVNGPFGHTAFLLVAQRQ' A
#
# COMPACT_ATOMS: atom_id res chain seq x y z
N GLU A 1 -9.52 0.55 -15.83
CA GLU A 1 -10.34 1.46 -16.67
C GLU A 1 -11.65 1.93 -16.03
N ALA A 2 -12.44 1.10 -15.34
CA ALA A 2 -13.76 1.54 -14.84
C ALA A 2 -13.74 2.64 -13.75
N CYS A 3 -12.77 2.63 -12.82
CA CYS A 3 -12.80 3.54 -11.68
C CYS A 3 -12.32 4.97 -11.97
N SER A 4 -11.41 5.17 -12.93
CA SER A 4 -10.79 6.49 -13.15
C SER A 4 -11.81 7.55 -13.59
N GLN A 5 -12.81 7.17 -14.39
CA GLN A 5 -13.88 8.05 -14.84
C GLN A 5 -14.82 8.50 -13.70
N LEU A 6 -14.87 7.74 -12.60
CA LEU A 6 -15.70 8.03 -11.43
C LEU A 6 -15.00 8.97 -10.42
N LEU A 7 -13.69 9.17 -10.55
CA LEU A 7 -12.92 10.03 -9.64
C LEU A 7 -13.15 11.50 -10.00
N LEU A 8 -13.40 12.36 -9.02
CA LEU A 8 -13.35 13.81 -9.22
C LEU A 8 -11.88 14.27 -9.39
N PRO A 9 -11.60 15.42 -10.03
CA PRO A 9 -10.28 16.03 -10.00
C PRO A 9 -9.77 16.17 -8.56
N GLY A 10 -8.51 15.82 -8.31
CA GLY A 10 -7.91 15.76 -6.98
C GLY A 10 -8.20 14.50 -6.16
N ALA A 11 -9.12 13.63 -6.59
CA ALA A 11 -9.45 12.41 -5.85
C ALA A 11 -8.38 11.31 -6.00
N ARG A 12 -8.28 10.45 -4.99
CA ARG A 12 -7.31 9.35 -4.91
C ARG A 12 -7.97 7.99 -5.00
N LEU A 13 -7.24 7.08 -5.63
CA LEU A 13 -7.44 5.64 -5.71
C LEU A 13 -6.36 4.97 -4.87
N ALA A 14 -6.71 3.91 -4.15
CA ALA A 14 -5.74 3.01 -3.53
C ALA A 14 -5.98 1.56 -3.98
N CYS A 15 -4.92 0.85 -4.35
CA CYS A 15 -4.94 -0.56 -4.74
C CYS A 15 -4.21 -1.41 -3.70
N TYR A 16 -4.84 -2.50 -3.24
CA TYR A 16 -4.23 -3.51 -2.38
C TYR A 16 -3.78 -4.70 -3.24
N CYS A 17 -2.47 -4.92 -3.32
CA CYS A 17 -1.83 -5.87 -4.24
C CYS A 17 -1.02 -6.93 -3.46
N PRO A 18 -1.57 -8.12 -3.19
CA PRO A 18 -0.88 -9.21 -2.49
C PRO A 18 0.45 -9.69 -3.10
N VAL A 19 0.65 -9.52 -4.41
CA VAL A 19 1.89 -9.90 -5.09
C VAL A 19 2.41 -8.79 -5.99
N SER A 20 3.73 -8.76 -6.21
CA SER A 20 4.39 -7.71 -7.00
C SER A 20 3.86 -7.60 -8.43
N SER A 21 3.48 -8.72 -9.06
CA SER A 21 2.89 -8.70 -10.41
C SER A 21 1.49 -8.06 -10.46
N GLN A 22 0.78 -7.97 -9.32
CA GLN A 22 -0.45 -7.18 -9.23
C GLN A 22 -0.15 -5.71 -9.04
N LEU A 23 0.92 -5.36 -8.30
CA LEU A 23 1.37 -3.98 -8.16
C LEU A 23 1.80 -3.40 -9.51
N GLU A 24 2.61 -4.13 -10.26
CA GLU A 24 3.10 -3.74 -11.60
C GLU A 24 1.93 -3.50 -12.56
N ARG A 25 1.01 -4.46 -12.72
CA ARG A 25 -0.17 -4.29 -13.57
C ARG A 25 -1.09 -3.16 -13.11
N SER A 26 -1.20 -2.95 -11.79
CA SER A 26 -2.00 -1.84 -11.25
C SER A 26 -1.36 -0.49 -11.56
N TRP A 27 -0.02 -0.42 -11.55
CA TRP A 27 0.73 0.76 -11.93
C TRP A 27 0.49 1.12 -13.40
N GLU A 28 0.72 0.18 -14.30
CA GLU A 28 0.51 0.35 -15.74
C GLU A 28 -0.94 0.76 -16.04
N ALA A 29 -1.91 0.14 -15.36
CA ALA A 29 -3.32 0.48 -15.52
C ALA A 29 -3.67 1.89 -15.01
N CYS A 30 -2.99 2.40 -13.99
CA CYS A 30 -3.18 3.77 -13.52
C CYS A 30 -2.64 4.78 -14.54
N GLU A 31 -1.43 4.55 -15.07
CA GLU A 31 -0.82 5.41 -16.08
C GLU A 31 -1.64 5.42 -17.38
N ALA A 32 -2.05 4.25 -17.86
CA ALA A 32 -2.92 4.13 -19.04
C ALA A 32 -4.28 4.83 -18.85
N ALA A 33 -4.77 4.91 -17.60
CA ALA A 33 -5.99 5.61 -17.24
C ALA A 33 -5.81 7.12 -16.99
N GLY A 34 -4.60 7.67 -17.18
CA GLY A 34 -4.29 9.08 -16.97
C GLY A 34 -4.18 9.50 -15.50
N LEU A 35 -4.02 8.54 -14.58
CA LEU A 35 -3.77 8.84 -13.17
C LEU A 35 -2.27 8.98 -12.90
N THR A 36 -1.91 9.79 -11.92
CA THR A 36 -0.53 9.91 -11.44
C THR A 36 -0.34 9.02 -10.22
N VAL A 37 0.57 8.05 -10.27
CA VAL A 37 0.95 7.28 -9.06
C VAL A 37 1.77 8.18 -8.15
N GLU A 38 1.25 8.46 -6.94
CA GLU A 38 1.91 9.33 -5.96
C GLU A 38 2.78 8.54 -4.98
N TRP A 39 2.40 7.29 -4.71
CA TRP A 39 3.09 6.45 -3.75
C TRP A 39 2.83 4.97 -4.01
N ALA A 40 3.84 4.12 -3.81
CA ALA A 40 3.66 2.68 -3.69
C ALA A 40 4.65 2.11 -2.68
N GLY A 41 4.21 1.12 -1.91
CA GLY A 41 5.04 0.47 -0.90
C GLY A 41 4.24 -0.53 -0.07
N GLU A 42 4.86 -1.05 0.97
CA GLU A 42 4.21 -1.90 1.97
C GLU A 42 4.29 -1.26 3.36
N LEU A 43 3.33 -1.58 4.22
CA LEU A 43 3.36 -1.18 5.62
C LEU A 43 3.83 -2.36 6.47
N MET A 44 4.89 -2.15 7.25
CA MET A 44 5.38 -3.13 8.21
C MET A 44 4.99 -2.70 9.62
N GLU A 45 4.07 -3.44 10.25
CA GLU A 45 3.76 -3.28 11.67
C GLU A 45 4.75 -4.07 12.51
N ARG A 46 5.41 -3.39 13.46
CA ARG A 46 6.33 -4.01 14.42
C ARG A 46 5.80 -3.84 15.82
N GLU A 47 5.22 -4.90 16.35
CA GLU A 47 4.67 -4.92 17.70
C GLU A 47 5.78 -4.77 18.75
N TRP A 48 5.52 -3.94 19.77
CA TRP A 48 6.37 -3.76 20.95
C TRP A 48 5.65 -4.27 22.19
N GLY A 49 6.38 -5.01 23.03
CA GLY A 49 5.88 -5.55 24.29
C GLY A 49 6.79 -5.20 25.46
N ARG A 50 6.26 -5.32 26.68
CA ARG A 50 7.05 -5.18 27.91
C ARG A 50 7.92 -6.43 28.15
N ALA A 51 9.17 -6.23 28.55
CA ALA A 51 10.05 -7.32 28.98
C ALA A 51 9.76 -7.72 30.44
N SER A 52 10.01 -9.00 30.76
CA SER A 52 9.71 -9.57 32.09
C SER A 52 10.50 -8.93 33.24
N LYS A 53 11.67 -8.35 32.95
CA LYS A 53 12.52 -7.65 33.93
C LYS A 53 12.42 -6.11 33.83
N GLY A 54 11.37 -5.59 33.19
CA GLY A 54 11.23 -4.17 32.88
C GLY A 54 11.88 -3.78 31.54
N GLY A 55 11.44 -2.65 30.98
CA GLY A 55 11.83 -2.18 29.64
C GLY A 55 10.88 -2.61 28.52
N MET A 56 11.06 -2.03 27.33
CA MET A 56 10.29 -2.29 26.11
C MET A 56 11.15 -3.02 25.10
N ARG A 57 10.58 -3.96 24.36
CA ARG A 57 11.26 -4.68 23.29
C ARG A 57 10.31 -4.99 22.14
N PRO A 58 10.80 -5.19 20.91
CA PRO A 58 10.00 -5.79 19.85
C PRO A 58 9.58 -7.22 20.25
N VAL A 59 8.35 -7.58 19.89
CA VAL A 59 7.82 -8.93 20.06
C VAL A 59 8.56 -9.89 19.11
N ASN A 60 8.87 -11.10 19.58
CA ASN A 60 9.47 -12.14 18.75
C ASN A 60 8.34 -12.89 18.04
N GLY A 61 7.85 -12.33 16.94
CA GLY A 61 6.94 -12.98 16.00
C GLY A 61 7.52 -12.91 14.59
N PRO A 62 7.14 -13.82 13.68
CA PRO A 62 7.50 -13.68 12.28
C PRO A 62 6.88 -12.41 11.69
N PHE A 63 7.65 -11.67 10.89
CA PHE A 63 7.11 -10.60 10.05
C PHE A 63 6.53 -11.23 8.78
N GLY A 64 5.22 -11.10 8.61
CA GLY A 64 4.54 -11.48 7.38
C GLY A 64 4.45 -10.32 6.40
N HIS A 65 4.26 -10.65 5.13
CA HIS A 65 3.81 -9.71 4.11
C HIS A 65 2.29 -9.86 3.94
N THR A 66 1.58 -8.74 3.89
CA THR A 66 0.13 -8.72 3.64
C THR A 66 -0.16 -8.33 2.19
N ALA A 67 0.27 -7.13 1.79
CA ALA A 67 0.24 -6.65 0.42
C ALA A 67 1.10 -5.39 0.23
N PHE A 68 1.37 -5.11 -1.05
CA PHE A 68 1.71 -3.77 -1.49
C PHE A 68 0.46 -2.90 -1.60
N LEU A 69 0.66 -1.62 -1.33
CA LEU A 69 -0.32 -0.56 -1.51
C LEU A 69 0.19 0.36 -2.61
N LEU A 70 -0.70 0.75 -3.51
CA LEU A 70 -0.45 1.77 -4.54
C LEU A 70 -1.49 2.86 -4.39
N VAL A 71 -1.06 4.11 -4.35
CA VAL A 71 -1.93 5.29 -4.28
C VAL A 71 -1.70 6.14 -5.53
N ALA A 72 -2.78 6.42 -6.26
CA ALA A 72 -2.76 7.24 -7.46
C ALA A 72 -3.84 8.33 -7.39
N GLN A 73 -3.56 9.50 -7.97
CA GLN A 73 -4.46 10.65 -7.99
C GLN A 73 -4.93 10.95 -9.41
N ARG A 74 -6.19 11.37 -9.53
CA ARG A 74 -6.65 12.12 -10.70
C ARG A 74 -6.20 13.56 -10.55
N GLN A 75 -5.44 14.06 -11.52
CA GLN A 75 -5.11 15.50 -11.59
C GLN A 75 -6.38 16.31 -11.81
#